data_AF-A0A291GS60-F1
#
_entry.id   AF-A0A291GS60-F1
#
_cell.length_a   1.000
_cell.length_b   1.000
_cell.length_c   1.000
_cell.angle_alpha   90.00
_cell.angle_beta   90.00
_cell.angle_gamma   90.00
#
_symmetry.space_group_name_H-M   'P 1'
#
loop_
_entity.id
_entity.type
_entity.pdbx_description
1 polymer ?
#
loop_
_entity_poly.entity_id
_entity_poly.type
_entity_poly.pdbx_seq_one_letter_code
_entity_poly.pdbx_strand_id
1 'polypeptide(L)'
;MHVTVEDETLREQVSDPSALARWCARHPQDPRTVAYLRMLGRLDDAAIAGRLALAAEGLSPVMRAVRRARYAHVLQWQGAFVAAEEQLDLAAEETGLEDPTSPSSMSVLAAVFQHRAKCRFEHAQAEHRDGRHEAAARRWGEALEDARRALFMREHLGVADEDVIASSRQTLARLARQDLAT
;
A
#
# COMPACT_ATOMS: atom_id res chain seq x y z
N MET A 1 -21.64 1.59 -0.23
CA MET A 1 -20.37 1.98 0.39
C MET A 1 -19.36 2.13 -0.72
N HIS A 2 -18.85 3.35 -0.96
CA HIS A 2 -17.90 3.64 -2.03
C HIS A 2 -16.59 4.14 -1.41
N VAL A 3 -15.47 3.75 -2.03
CA VAL A 3 -14.12 4.11 -1.59
C VAL A 3 -13.49 4.92 -2.72
N THR A 4 -13.03 6.12 -2.42
CA THR A 4 -12.27 7.00 -3.33
C THR A 4 -10.83 7.11 -2.86
N VAL A 5 -9.91 7.48 -3.75
CA VAL A 5 -8.52 7.80 -3.39
C VAL A 5 -8.37 9.31 -3.42
N GLU A 6 -7.98 9.92 -2.30
CA GLU A 6 -7.67 11.34 -2.23
C GLU A 6 -6.40 11.65 -3.02
N ASP A 7 -6.46 12.66 -3.89
CA ASP A 7 -5.38 12.94 -4.82
C ASP A 7 -4.09 13.41 -4.12
N GLU A 8 -4.21 14.15 -3.02
CA GLU A 8 -3.05 14.71 -2.32
C GLU A 8 -2.25 13.67 -1.53
N THR A 9 -2.97 12.88 -0.73
CA THR A 9 -2.36 11.91 0.18
C THR A 9 -2.27 10.51 -0.43
N LEU A 10 -3.00 10.24 -1.52
CA LEU A 10 -3.21 8.92 -2.11
C LEU A 10 -3.84 7.90 -1.14
N ARG A 11 -4.43 8.39 -0.05
CA ARG A 11 -5.15 7.60 0.96
C ARG A 11 -6.60 7.41 0.55
N GLU A 12 -7.12 6.25 0.93
CA GLU A 12 -8.51 5.91 0.68
C GLU A 12 -9.47 6.66 1.63
N GLN A 13 -10.54 7.23 1.08
CA GLN A 13 -11.66 7.84 1.81
C GLN A 13 -12.93 7.03 1.57
N VAL A 14 -13.80 6.94 2.59
CA VAL A 14 -15.00 6.12 2.55
C VAL A 14 -16.23 7.00 2.72
N SER A 15 -17.20 6.85 1.80
CA SER A 15 -18.40 7.69 1.78
C SER A 15 -19.37 7.47 2.94
N ASP A 16 -19.32 6.30 3.60
CA ASP A 16 -20.11 5.98 4.78
C ASP A 16 -19.26 5.23 5.83
N PRO A 17 -18.51 5.95 6.68
CA PRO A 17 -17.70 5.35 7.74
C PRO A 17 -18.54 4.56 8.76
N SER A 18 -19.80 4.96 8.99
CA SER A 18 -20.67 4.28 9.95
C SER A 18 -21.09 2.89 9.46
N ALA A 19 -21.45 2.75 8.18
CA ALA A 19 -21.72 1.44 7.59
C ALA A 19 -20.48 0.55 7.58
N LEU A 20 -19.30 1.11 7.28
CA LEU A 20 -18.04 0.37 7.31
C LEU A 20 -17.70 -0.11 8.73
N ALA A 21 -17.89 0.72 9.75
CA ALA A 21 -17.69 0.34 11.15
C ALA A 21 -18.63 -0.82 11.57
N ARG A 22 -19.92 -0.76 11.21
CA ARG A 22 -20.87 -1.86 11.45
C ARG A 22 -20.46 -3.13 10.71
N TRP A 23 -19.90 -3.00 9.51
CA TRP A 23 -19.40 -4.16 8.76
C TRP A 23 -18.23 -4.83 9.49
N CYS A 24 -17.24 -4.06 9.95
CA CYS A 24 -16.08 -4.57 10.70
C CYS A 24 -16.51 -5.30 11.98
N ALA A 25 -17.48 -4.74 12.71
CA ALA A 25 -18.01 -5.36 13.93
C ALA A 25 -18.65 -6.74 13.67
N ARG A 26 -19.25 -6.95 12.50
CA ARG A 26 -19.85 -8.24 12.10
C ARG A 26 -18.85 -9.23 11.50
N HIS A 27 -17.69 -8.77 11.05
CA HIS A 27 -16.71 -9.59 10.34
C HIS A 27 -15.28 -9.42 10.90
N PRO A 28 -15.06 -9.60 12.21
CA PRO A 28 -13.77 -9.27 12.84
C PRO A 28 -12.58 -10.07 12.29
N GLN A 29 -12.83 -11.25 11.73
CA GLN A 29 -11.80 -12.15 11.20
C GLN A 29 -11.65 -12.08 9.67
N ASP A 30 -12.49 -11.31 8.97
CA ASP A 30 -12.39 -11.19 7.52
C ASP A 30 -11.08 -10.48 7.13
N PRO A 31 -10.31 -10.97 6.14
CA PRO A 31 -9.04 -10.36 5.74
C PRO A 31 -9.13 -8.89 5.31
N ARG A 32 -10.33 -8.40 4.93
CA ARG A 32 -10.57 -6.99 4.56
C ARG A 32 -10.65 -6.07 5.77
N THR A 33 -10.91 -6.61 6.96
CA THR A 33 -11.07 -5.83 8.20
C THR A 33 -9.84 -4.98 8.52
N VAL A 34 -8.63 -5.45 8.20
CA VAL A 34 -7.39 -4.65 8.35
C VAL A 34 -7.47 -3.34 7.56
N ALA A 35 -7.83 -3.43 6.27
CA ALA A 35 -7.91 -2.26 5.39
C ALA A 35 -9.04 -1.31 5.83
N TYR A 36 -10.15 -1.87 6.28
CA TYR A 36 -11.33 -1.09 6.68
C TYR A 36 -11.14 -0.39 8.03
N LEU A 37 -10.53 -1.03 9.02
CA LEU A 37 -10.15 -0.38 10.27
C LEU A 37 -9.18 0.78 10.02
N ARG A 38 -8.22 0.60 9.10
CA ARG A 38 -7.31 1.66 8.66
C ARG A 38 -8.08 2.84 8.05
N MET A 39 -8.98 2.58 7.09
CA MET A 39 -9.82 3.62 6.46
C MET A 39 -10.73 4.37 7.47
N LEU A 40 -11.07 3.73 8.60
CA LEU A 40 -11.81 4.33 9.71
C LEU A 40 -10.92 5.12 10.69
N GLY A 41 -9.60 5.20 10.46
CA GLY A 41 -8.65 5.83 11.37
C GLY A 41 -8.38 5.02 12.65
N ARG A 42 -8.91 3.79 12.77
CA ARG A 42 -8.68 2.89 13.91
C ARG A 42 -7.37 2.14 13.73
N LEU A 43 -6.27 2.89 13.68
CA LEU A 43 -4.96 2.38 13.25
C LEU A 43 -4.39 1.31 14.20
N ASP A 44 -4.60 1.45 15.51
CA ASP A 44 -4.12 0.46 16.48
C ASP A 44 -4.86 -0.88 16.33
N ASP A 45 -6.19 -0.83 16.18
CA ASP A 45 -7.00 -2.02 15.91
C ASP A 45 -6.60 -2.66 14.58
N ALA A 46 -6.37 -1.85 13.54
CA ALA A 46 -5.89 -2.32 12.24
C ALA A 46 -4.53 -3.00 12.35
N ALA A 47 -3.62 -2.46 13.17
CA ALA A 47 -2.29 -3.01 13.38
C ALA A 47 -2.34 -4.35 14.13
N ILE A 48 -3.20 -4.45 15.15
CA ILE A 48 -3.47 -5.72 15.87
C ILE A 48 -4.01 -6.76 14.89
N ALA A 49 -5.06 -6.41 14.13
CA ALA A 49 -5.65 -7.31 13.14
C ALA A 49 -4.64 -7.72 12.06
N GLY A 50 -3.79 -6.80 11.60
CA GLY A 50 -2.74 -7.06 10.62
C GLY A 50 -1.69 -8.06 11.11
N ARG A 51 -1.22 -7.90 12.35
CA ARG A 51 -0.29 -8.86 12.97
C ARG A 51 -0.91 -10.24 13.16
N LEU A 52 -2.15 -10.31 13.64
CA LEU A 52 -2.88 -11.58 13.79
C LEU A 52 -3.08 -12.28 12.45
N ALA A 53 -3.44 -11.54 11.40
CA ALA A 53 -3.58 -12.09 10.07
C ALA A 53 -2.22 -12.61 9.54
N LEU A 54 -1.13 -11.90 9.78
CA LEU A 54 0.20 -12.34 9.34
C LEU A 54 0.72 -13.58 10.10
N ALA A 55 0.35 -13.72 11.37
CA ALA A 55 0.74 -14.84 12.23
C ALA A 55 -0.06 -16.14 11.97
N ALA A 56 -1.06 -16.12 11.10
CA ALA A 56 -1.82 -17.31 10.78
C ALA A 56 -0.94 -18.39 10.14
N GLU A 57 -1.14 -19.65 10.55
CA GLU A 57 -0.40 -20.79 10.01
C GLU A 57 -0.90 -21.16 8.60
N GLY A 58 -0.06 -21.89 7.84
CA GLY A 58 -0.43 -22.46 6.54
C GLY A 58 -0.57 -21.45 5.40
N LEU A 59 -0.06 -20.23 5.55
CA LEU A 59 -0.06 -19.25 4.47
C LEU A 59 0.97 -19.59 3.40
N SER A 60 0.52 -19.68 2.15
CA SER A 60 1.44 -19.63 1.01
C SER A 60 2.20 -18.29 1.01
N PRO A 61 3.41 -18.23 0.46
CA PRO A 61 4.19 -17.00 0.34
C PRO A 61 3.43 -15.85 -0.32
N VAL A 62 2.69 -16.10 -1.40
CA VAL A 62 1.87 -15.06 -2.06
C VAL A 62 0.78 -14.52 -1.13
N MET A 63 0.11 -15.39 -0.35
CA MET A 63 -0.87 -14.94 0.63
C MET A 63 -0.22 -14.15 1.77
N ARG A 64 0.99 -14.54 2.19
CA ARG A 64 1.76 -13.83 3.19
C ARG A 64 2.19 -12.45 2.69
N ALA A 65 2.63 -12.34 1.44
CA ALA A 65 2.95 -11.08 0.77
C ALA A 65 1.75 -10.11 0.80
N VAL A 66 0.54 -10.60 0.45
CA VAL A 66 -0.69 -9.80 0.51
C VAL A 66 -0.96 -9.30 1.93
N ARG A 67 -0.80 -10.15 2.95
CA ARG A 67 -1.03 -9.76 4.35
C ARG A 67 0.02 -8.77 4.86
N ARG A 68 1.30 -8.97 4.50
CA ARG A 68 2.38 -8.03 4.80
C ARG A 68 2.12 -6.66 4.18
N ALA A 69 1.75 -6.61 2.90
CA ALA A 69 1.43 -5.35 2.22
C ALA A 69 0.28 -4.60 2.90
N ARG A 70 -0.77 -5.31 3.33
CA ARG A 70 -1.88 -4.70 4.10
C ARG A 70 -1.42 -4.15 5.45
N TYR A 71 -0.59 -4.90 6.19
CA TYR A 71 -0.05 -4.46 7.46
C TYR A 71 0.88 -3.25 7.29
N ALA A 72 1.74 -3.26 6.27
CA ALA A 72 2.58 -2.12 5.90
C ALA A 72 1.77 -0.85 5.64
N HIS A 73 0.62 -0.97 4.98
CA HIS A 73 -0.27 0.17 4.72
C HIS A 73 -0.83 0.77 6.02
N VAL A 74 -1.02 -0.03 7.08
CA VAL A 74 -1.37 0.47 8.42
C VAL A 74 -0.19 1.23 9.03
N LEU A 75 1.01 0.65 8.99
CA LEU A 75 2.22 1.27 9.52
C LEU A 75 2.53 2.60 8.83
N GLN A 76 2.36 2.68 7.51
CA GLN A 76 2.45 3.93 6.75
C GLN A 76 1.48 4.98 7.32
N TRP A 77 0.21 4.62 7.53
CA TRP A 77 -0.79 5.57 8.02
C TRP A 77 -0.52 6.03 9.45
N GLN A 78 0.17 5.21 10.25
CA GLN A 78 0.69 5.57 11.57
C GLN A 78 1.95 6.45 11.52
N GLY A 79 2.52 6.68 10.34
CA GLY A 79 3.81 7.39 10.17
C GLY A 79 5.04 6.54 10.47
N ALA A 80 4.88 5.23 10.68
CA ALA A 80 5.97 4.29 10.92
C ALA A 80 6.61 3.84 9.59
N PHE A 81 7.10 4.80 8.80
CA PHE A 81 7.49 4.58 7.40
C PHE A 81 8.61 3.54 7.23
N VAL A 82 9.65 3.57 8.07
CA VAL A 82 10.75 2.59 7.99
C VAL A 82 10.23 1.16 8.16
N ALA A 83 9.42 0.91 9.19
CA ALA A 83 8.83 -0.40 9.43
C ALA A 83 7.84 -0.81 8.32
N ALA A 84 7.09 0.15 7.75
CA ALA A 84 6.21 -0.10 6.62
C ALA A 84 6.99 -0.56 5.38
N GLU A 85 8.09 0.11 5.05
CA GLU A 85 8.95 -0.24 3.93
C GLU A 85 9.60 -1.61 4.09
N GLU A 86 10.11 -1.93 5.29
CA GLU A 86 10.64 -3.27 5.59
C GLU A 86 9.60 -4.37 5.33
N GLN A 87 8.34 -4.17 5.73
CA GLN A 87 7.27 -5.14 5.44
C GLN A 87 6.96 -5.26 3.95
N LEU A 88 7.11 -4.18 3.17
CA LEU A 88 6.90 -4.20 1.73
C LEU A 88 8.06 -4.86 0.98
N ASP A 89 9.29 -4.70 1.46
CA ASP A 89 10.45 -5.41 0.92
C ASP A 89 10.32 -6.92 1.14
N LEU A 90 9.98 -7.33 2.37
CA LEU A 90 9.65 -8.73 2.67
C LEU A 90 8.48 -9.26 1.83
N ALA A 91 7.45 -8.43 1.60
CA ALA A 91 6.32 -8.82 0.76
C ALA A 91 6.77 -9.05 -0.70
N ALA A 92 7.66 -8.22 -1.25
CA ALA A 92 8.19 -8.40 -2.59
C ALA A 92 9.00 -9.71 -2.69
N GLU A 93 9.84 -10.02 -1.71
CA GLU A 93 10.60 -11.28 -1.66
C GLU A 93 9.69 -12.51 -1.65
N GLU A 94 8.61 -12.48 -0.85
CA GLU A 94 7.66 -13.60 -0.73
C GLU A 94 6.94 -13.89 -2.06
N THR A 95 6.75 -12.89 -2.93
CA THR A 95 6.18 -13.14 -4.28
C THR A 95 7.10 -13.97 -5.19
N GLY A 96 8.39 -14.05 -4.85
CA GLY A 96 9.40 -14.79 -5.60
C GLY A 96 9.61 -16.25 -5.18
N LEU A 97 9.00 -16.70 -4.07
CA LEU A 97 9.37 -17.98 -3.43
C LEU A 97 8.68 -19.24 -4.01
N GLU A 98 7.55 -19.09 -4.70
CA GLU A 98 6.83 -20.22 -5.32
C GLU A 98 6.92 -20.17 -6.85
N ASP A 99 5.99 -19.49 -7.51
CA ASP A 99 6.01 -19.23 -8.95
C ASP A 99 6.04 -17.71 -9.19
N PRO A 100 7.24 -17.11 -9.34
CA PRO A 100 7.39 -15.67 -9.57
C PRO A 100 6.75 -15.19 -10.87
N THR A 101 6.51 -16.09 -11.83
CA THR A 101 5.98 -15.78 -13.16
C THR A 101 4.47 -15.99 -13.26
N SER A 102 3.85 -16.55 -12.21
CA SER A 102 2.40 -16.71 -12.19
C SER A 102 1.70 -15.33 -12.24
N PRO A 103 0.53 -15.22 -12.91
CA PRO A 103 -0.24 -13.98 -12.92
C PRO A 103 -0.55 -13.46 -11.51
N SER A 104 -0.80 -14.36 -10.55
CA SER A 104 -1.07 -13.98 -9.16
C SER A 104 0.15 -13.37 -8.47
N SER A 105 1.34 -13.98 -8.58
CA SER A 105 2.57 -13.43 -8.01
C SER A 105 2.91 -12.06 -8.61
N MET A 106 2.81 -11.94 -9.95
CA MET A 106 3.07 -10.67 -10.64
C MET A 106 2.06 -9.58 -10.26
N SER A 107 0.77 -9.93 -10.13
CA SER A 107 -0.27 -9.00 -9.68
C SER A 107 -0.01 -8.49 -8.26
N VAL A 108 0.36 -9.39 -7.34
CA VAL A 108 0.71 -9.04 -5.97
C VAL A 108 1.98 -8.20 -5.91
N LEU A 109 3.01 -8.54 -6.67
CA LEU A 109 4.25 -7.76 -6.74
C LEU A 109 4.01 -6.34 -7.28
N ALA A 110 3.17 -6.18 -8.31
CA ALA A 110 2.76 -4.87 -8.80
C ALA A 110 2.01 -4.06 -7.73
N ALA A 111 1.15 -4.71 -6.93
CA ALA A 111 0.49 -4.08 -5.80
C ALA A 111 1.48 -3.66 -4.70
N VAL A 112 2.46 -4.50 -4.37
CA VAL A 112 3.52 -4.20 -3.41
C VAL A 112 4.32 -2.98 -3.86
N PHE A 113 4.74 -2.91 -5.14
CA PHE A 113 5.43 -1.74 -5.67
C PHE A 113 4.59 -0.47 -5.57
N GLN A 114 3.29 -0.51 -5.91
CA GLN A 114 2.43 0.66 -5.75
C GLN A 114 2.33 1.10 -4.28
N HIS A 115 2.17 0.17 -3.33
CA HIS A 115 2.11 0.51 -1.91
C HIS A 115 3.43 1.06 -1.38
N ARG A 116 4.57 0.52 -1.84
CA ARG A 116 5.90 1.05 -1.49
C ARG A 116 6.14 2.44 -2.06
N ALA A 117 5.69 2.70 -3.28
CA ALA A 117 5.70 4.04 -3.86
C ALA A 117 4.93 5.04 -2.99
N LYS A 118 3.69 4.70 -2.59
CA LYS A 118 2.87 5.57 -1.71
C LYS A 118 3.52 5.80 -0.35
N CYS A 119 4.08 4.75 0.26
CA CYS A 119 4.76 4.85 1.54
C CYS A 119 5.99 5.77 1.47
N ARG A 120 6.86 5.55 0.47
CA ARG A 120 8.07 6.36 0.26
C ARG A 120 7.74 7.81 -0.09
N PHE A 121 6.64 8.04 -0.79
CA PHE A 121 6.15 9.38 -1.08
C PHE A 121 5.70 10.12 0.19
N GLU A 122 4.87 9.51 1.04
CA GLU A 122 4.50 10.12 2.33
C GLU A 122 5.70 10.31 3.26
N HIS A 123 6.65 9.36 3.23
CA HIS A 123 7.90 9.46 3.98
C HIS A 123 8.74 10.65 3.47
N ALA A 124 8.87 10.84 2.16
CA ALA A 124 9.55 11.99 1.58
C ALA A 124 8.90 13.32 2.00
N GLN A 125 7.57 13.38 2.05
CA GLN A 125 6.85 14.56 2.56
C GLN A 125 7.15 14.82 4.05
N ALA A 126 7.23 13.78 4.87
CA ALA A 126 7.60 13.91 6.29
C ALA A 126 9.04 14.41 6.43
N GLU A 127 10.00 13.80 5.74
CA GLU A 127 11.41 14.24 5.73
C GLU A 127 11.55 15.69 5.26
N HIS A 128 10.77 16.10 4.24
CA HIS A 128 10.78 17.48 3.76
C HIS A 128 10.28 18.47 4.82
N ARG A 129 9.17 18.15 5.51
CA ARG A 129 8.66 18.95 6.63
C ARG A 129 9.65 19.08 7.78
N ASP A 130 10.49 18.06 7.98
CA ASP A 130 11.55 18.04 8.99
C ASP A 130 12.85 18.73 8.51
N GLY A 131 12.86 19.36 7.33
CA GLY A 131 14.02 20.06 6.76
C GLY A 131 15.10 19.13 6.17
N ARG A 132 14.83 17.83 6.04
CA ARG A 132 15.75 16.82 5.53
C ARG A 132 15.62 16.68 4.01
N HIS A 133 15.82 17.78 3.29
CA HIS A 133 15.51 17.90 1.86
C HIS A 133 16.24 16.89 0.97
N GLU A 134 17.51 16.56 1.25
CA GLU A 134 18.24 15.55 0.47
C GLU A 134 17.67 14.14 0.66
N ALA A 135 17.31 13.78 1.91
CA ALA A 135 16.66 12.51 2.20
C ALA A 135 15.28 12.45 1.54
N ALA A 136 14.50 13.53 1.63
CA ALA A 136 13.22 13.66 0.94
C ALA A 136 13.35 13.45 -0.57
N ALA A 137 14.32 14.11 -1.22
CA ALA A 137 14.55 13.96 -2.65
C ALA A 137 14.91 12.52 -3.05
N ARG A 138 15.76 11.84 -2.26
CA ARG A 138 16.09 10.42 -2.49
C ARG A 138 14.84 9.53 -2.39
N ARG A 139 14.08 9.66 -1.30
CA ARG A 139 12.85 8.87 -1.08
C ARG A 139 11.80 9.12 -2.16
N TRP A 140 11.71 10.35 -2.63
CA TRP A 140 10.83 10.70 -3.75
C TRP A 140 11.24 10.03 -5.06
N GLY A 141 12.55 9.99 -5.36
CA GLY A 141 13.09 9.27 -6.52
C GLY A 141 12.75 7.78 -6.46
N GLU A 142 12.97 7.15 -5.31
CA GLU A 142 12.63 5.73 -5.07
C GLU A 142 11.12 5.47 -5.22
N ALA A 143 10.28 6.39 -4.73
CA ALA A 143 8.82 6.31 -4.90
C ALA A 143 8.40 6.33 -6.37
N LEU A 144 9.00 7.23 -7.17
CA LEU A 144 8.76 7.33 -8.60
C LEU A 144 9.17 6.05 -9.35
N GLU A 145 10.32 5.47 -9.01
CA GLU A 145 10.75 4.20 -9.61
C GLU A 145 9.76 3.07 -9.33
N ASP A 146 9.30 2.93 -8.09
CA ASP A 146 8.34 1.90 -7.73
C ASP A 146 6.98 2.10 -8.40
N ALA A 147 6.49 3.34 -8.50
CA ALA A 147 5.26 3.65 -9.21
C ALA A 147 5.37 3.27 -10.70
N ARG A 148 6.51 3.55 -11.33
CA ARG A 148 6.78 3.14 -12.72
C ARG A 148 6.83 1.62 -12.88
N ARG A 149 7.49 0.91 -11.96
CA ARG A 149 7.53 -0.57 -11.97
C ARG A 149 6.12 -1.15 -11.86
N ALA A 150 5.32 -0.65 -10.92
CA ALA A 150 3.94 -1.10 -10.72
C ALA A 150 3.07 -0.88 -11.98
N LEU A 151 3.15 0.32 -12.59
CA LEU A 151 2.40 0.63 -13.80
C LEU A 151 2.86 -0.24 -14.98
N PHE A 152 4.18 -0.36 -15.20
CA PHE A 152 4.75 -1.17 -16.27
C PHE A 152 4.25 -2.62 -16.19
N MET A 153 4.31 -3.23 -15.01
CA MET A 153 3.85 -4.59 -14.79
C MET A 153 2.37 -4.76 -15.14
N ARG A 154 1.52 -3.81 -14.75
CA ARG A 154 0.07 -3.92 -15.00
C ARG A 154 -0.30 -3.73 -16.46
N GLU A 155 0.35 -2.79 -17.15
CA GLU A 155 0.09 -2.53 -18.57
C GLU A 155 0.61 -3.65 -19.49
N HIS A 156 1.73 -4.29 -19.14
CA HIS A 156 2.41 -5.20 -20.06
C HIS A 156 2.22 -6.68 -19.75
N LEU A 157 1.81 -7.05 -18.53
CA LEU A 157 1.69 -8.45 -18.12
C LEU A 157 0.24 -8.96 -18.11
N GLY A 158 -0.75 -8.10 -18.39
CA GLY A 158 -2.17 -8.49 -18.42
C GLY A 158 -2.71 -8.96 -17.07
N VAL A 159 -2.11 -8.52 -15.96
CA VAL A 159 -2.40 -8.98 -14.59
C VAL A 159 -3.34 -8.05 -13.79
N ALA A 160 -3.95 -7.08 -14.48
CA ALA A 160 -4.77 -6.05 -13.87
C ALA A 160 -5.87 -5.55 -14.83
N ASP A 161 -7.03 -5.24 -14.28
CA ASP A 161 -8.13 -4.59 -14.98
C ASP A 161 -7.88 -3.08 -15.13
N GLU A 162 -8.63 -2.42 -16.02
CA GLU A 162 -8.44 -0.99 -16.34
C GLU A 162 -8.53 -0.08 -15.12
N ASP A 163 -9.41 -0.35 -14.16
CA ASP A 163 -9.53 0.45 -12.93
C ASP A 163 -8.22 0.44 -12.10
N VAL A 164 -7.53 -0.70 -12.07
CA VAL A 164 -6.26 -0.84 -11.34
C VAL A 164 -5.13 -0.15 -12.11
N ILE A 165 -5.15 -0.22 -13.44
CA ILE A 165 -4.21 0.53 -14.30
C ILE A 165 -4.43 2.03 -14.12
N ALA A 166 -5.67 2.51 -14.14
CA ALA A 166 -6.03 3.91 -13.91
C ALA A 166 -5.54 4.39 -12.54
N SER A 167 -5.71 3.59 -11.48
CA SER A 167 -5.16 3.90 -10.14
C SER A 167 -3.62 4.01 -10.13
N SER A 168 -2.95 3.19 -10.94
CA SER A 168 -1.49 3.23 -11.09
C SER A 168 -1.04 4.51 -11.80
N ARG A 169 -1.76 4.90 -12.86
CA ARG A 169 -1.52 6.15 -13.60
C ARG A 169 -1.76 7.37 -12.71
N GLN A 170 -2.84 7.38 -11.91
CA GLN A 170 -3.10 8.44 -10.93
C GLN A 170 -1.95 8.55 -9.92
N THR A 171 -1.50 7.42 -9.37
CA THR A 171 -0.37 7.39 -8.43
C THR A 171 0.89 7.97 -9.07
N LEU A 172 1.26 7.52 -10.27
CA LEU A 172 2.45 8.03 -10.96
C LEU A 172 2.32 9.53 -11.28
N ALA A 173 1.17 9.98 -11.75
CA ALA A 173 0.91 11.39 -12.02
C ALA A 173 1.07 12.25 -10.76
N ARG A 174 0.53 11.80 -9.62
CA ARG A 174 0.67 12.50 -8.33
C ARG A 174 2.12 12.64 -7.90
N LEU A 175 2.89 11.56 -8.00
CA LEU A 175 4.31 11.53 -7.63
C LEU A 175 5.18 12.32 -8.61
N ALA A 176 4.79 12.42 -9.88
CA ALA A 176 5.52 13.17 -10.91
C ALA A 176 5.36 14.68 -10.79
N ARG A 177 4.27 15.16 -10.17
CA ARG A 177 4.13 16.55 -9.76
C ARG A 177 5.18 16.84 -8.68
N GLN A 178 6.34 17.37 -9.05
CA GLN A 178 7.40 17.83 -8.15
C GLN A 178 7.00 19.11 -7.40
N ASP A 179 5.77 19.14 -6.90
CA ASP A 179 5.24 20.23 -6.11
C ASP A 179 5.70 20.07 -4.65
N LEU A 180 7.02 19.96 -4.46
CA LEU A 180 7.67 20.35 -3.21
C LEU A 180 7.87 21.88 -3.18
N ALA A 181 7.18 22.60 -4.06
CA ALA A 181 7.28 24.03 -4.28
C ALA A 181 6.53 24.80 -3.20
N THR A 182 7.17 25.04 -2.06
CA THR A 182 7.63 26.36 -1.54
C THR A 182 8.00 26.26 -0.08
#